data_AF-A0A444MGR3-F1
#
_entry.id   AF-A0A444MGR3-F1
#
_cell.length_a   1.000
_cell.length_b   1.000
_cell.length_c   1.000
_cell.angle_alpha   90.00
_cell.angle_beta   90.00
_cell.angle_gamma   90.00
#
_symmetry.space_group_name_H-M   'P 1'
#
loop_
_entity.id
_entity.type
_entity.pdbx_description
1 polymer ?
#
loop_
_entity_poly.entity_id
_entity_poly.type
_entity_poly.pdbx_seq_one_letter_code
_entity_poly.pdbx_strand_id
1 'polypeptide(L)' 'MTGRDRKVPGARGEALVLVQLTDRRTGSVHRVDGRPLAAWVPPSGIAEATAQLMSGRDPQVWSVRVMEMAS' A
#
# COMPACT_ATOMS: atom_id res chain seq x y z
N MET A 1 -14.92 -29.26 -15.70
CA MET A 1 -13.78 -28.33 -15.56
C MET A 1 -14.25 -26.98 -16.08
N THR A 2 -15.08 -26.28 -15.30
CA THR A 2 -15.74 -25.04 -15.71
C THR A 2 -14.75 -23.89 -15.53
N GLY A 3 -14.34 -23.29 -16.66
CA GLY A 3 -13.58 -22.05 -16.65
C GLY A 3 -14.32 -21.03 -15.81
N ARG A 4 -13.72 -20.64 -14.68
CA ARG A 4 -14.20 -19.48 -13.94
C ARG A 4 -13.96 -18.29 -14.86
N ASP A 5 -15.04 -17.75 -15.41
CA ASP A 5 -15.11 -16.36 -15.82
C ASP A 5 -14.60 -15.52 -14.66
N ARG A 6 -13.30 -15.21 -14.70
CA ARG A 6 -12.75 -14.10 -13.94
C ARG A 6 -13.34 -12.88 -14.61
N LYS A 7 -14.54 -12.51 -14.17
CA LYS A 7 -15.09 -11.17 -14.34
C LYS A 7 -14.06 -10.25 -13.69
N VAL A 8 -13.12 -9.71 -14.46
CA VAL A 8 -12.13 -8.73 -13.99
C VAL A 8 -12.93 -7.47 -13.69
N PRO A 9 -13.20 -7.11 -12.42
CA PRO A 9 -13.76 -5.80 -12.13
C PRO A 9 -12.57 -4.85 -12.10
N GLY A 10 -12.45 -3.94 -13.07
CA GLY A 10 -11.42 -2.90 -12.98
C GLY A 10 -10.88 -2.40 -14.31
N ALA A 11 -11.75 -2.00 -15.23
CA ALA A 11 -11.37 -1.17 -16.38
C ALA A 11 -12.12 0.16 -16.40
N ARG A 12 -12.40 0.70 -15.20
CA ARG A 12 -12.53 2.15 -15.00
C ARG A 12 -11.30 2.54 -14.21
N GLY A 13 -10.55 3.55 -14.66
CA GLY A 13 -9.30 3.98 -14.03
C GLY A 13 -9.44 4.03 -12.51
N GLU A 14 -8.90 3.00 -11.84
CA GLU A 14 -9.01 2.89 -10.39
C GLU A 14 -8.17 3.99 -9.79
N ALA A 15 -8.75 4.77 -8.89
CA ALA A 15 -8.01 5.79 -8.15
C ALA A 15 -6.84 5.09 -7.43
N LEU A 16 -5.63 5.62 -7.64
CA LEU A 16 -4.46 5.11 -6.95
C LEU A 16 -4.61 5.35 -5.45
N VAL A 17 -4.07 4.42 -4.66
CA VAL A 17 -3.96 4.55 -3.21
C VAL A 17 -2.50 4.73 -2.83
N LEU A 18 -2.25 5.59 -1.83
CA LEU A 18 -0.93 5.75 -1.24
C LEU A 18 -0.76 4.72 -0.15
N VAL A 19 0.30 3.92 -0.25
CA VAL A 19 0.72 2.96 0.76
C VAL A 19 2.03 3.48 1.32
N GLN A 20 2.05 3.91 2.59
CA GLN A 20 3.24 4.53 3.18
C GLN A 20 3.64 3.90 4.50
N LEU A 21 4.94 3.83 4.77
CA LEU A 21 5.47 3.30 6.01
C LEU A 21 5.35 4.33 7.14
N THR A 22 4.89 3.88 8.30
CA THR A 22 4.71 4.71 9.51
C THR A 22 5.32 4.04 10.74
N ASP A 23 5.88 4.82 11.65
CA ASP A 23 6.26 4.35 12.98
C ASP A 23 5.00 4.11 13.82
N ARG A 24 4.83 2.90 14.36
CA ARG A 24 3.64 2.51 15.16
C ARG A 24 3.51 3.30 16.46
N ARG A 25 4.62 3.72 17.06
CA ARG A 25 4.64 4.37 18.38
C ARG A 25 4.22 5.84 18.26
N THR A 26 4.57 6.48 17.15
CA THR A 26 4.35 7.92 16.95
C THR A 26 3.31 8.23 15.88
N GLY A 27 2.93 7.25 15.06
CA GLY A 27 2.10 7.44 13.87
C GLY A 27 2.76 8.25 12.76
N SER A 28 4.04 8.60 12.90
CA SER A 28 4.77 9.46 11.97
C SER A 28 5.17 8.71 10.70
N VAL A 29 5.09 9.39 9.56
CA VAL A 29 5.55 8.84 8.27
C VAL A 29 7.06 8.70 8.27
N HIS A 30 7.54 7.50 7.96
CA HIS A 30 8.96 7.25 7.78
C HIS A 30 9.46 7.95 6.52
N ARG A 31 10.60 8.64 6.64
CA ARG A 31 11.22 9.37 5.54
C ARG A 31 12.66 8.92 5.33
N VAL A 32 13.08 8.85 4.07
CA VAL A 32 14.45 8.61 3.63
C VAL A 32 14.86 9.82 2.80
N ASP A 33 15.96 10.48 3.16
CA ASP A 33 16.43 11.72 2.54
C ASP A 33 15.33 12.79 2.41
N GLY A 34 14.53 12.93 3.46
CA GLY A 34 13.42 13.89 3.54
C GLY A 34 12.14 13.48 2.79
N ARG A 35 12.15 12.38 2.04
CA ARG A 35 10.99 11.91 1.25
C ARG A 35 10.25 10.78 1.97
N PRO A 36 8.90 10.78 1.98
CA PRO A 36 8.12 9.65 2.49
C PRO A 36 8.52 8.34 1.82
N LEU A 37 8.74 7.29 2.61
CA LEU A 37 8.89 5.95 2.08
C LEU A 37 7.49 5.39 1.80
N ALA A 38 7.06 5.48 0.55
CA ALA A 38 5.71 5.15 0.12
C ALA A 38 5.66 4.66 -1.33
N ALA A 39 4.55 4.02 -1.70
CA ALA A 39 4.24 3.58 -3.05
C ALA A 39 2.80 3.98 -3.42
N TRP A 40 2.61 4.45 -4.65
CA TRP A 40 1.30 4.59 -5.26
C TRP A 40 0.96 3.32 -6.04
N VAL A 41 -0.16 2.69 -5.71
CA VAL A 41 -0.59 1.43 -6.34
C VAL A 41 -2.08 1.46 -6.62
N PRO A 42 -2.59 0.67 -7.59
CA PRO A 42 -4.01 0.36 -7.64
C PRO A 42 -4.43 -0.40 -6.36
N PRO A 43 -5.73 -0.41 -5.98
CA PRO A 43 -6.21 -1.15 -4.82
C PRO A 43 -5.79 -2.62 -4.79
N SER A 44 -5.69 -3.27 -5.95
CA SER A 44 -5.21 -4.65 -6.09
C SER A 44 -3.74 -4.86 -5.69
N GLY A 45 -2.92 -3.80 -5.71
CA GLY A 45 -1.49 -3.84 -5.37
C GLY A 45 -1.16 -3.55 -3.90
N ILE A 46 -2.15 -3.24 -3.05
CA ILE A 46 -1.92 -2.86 -1.64
C ILE A 46 -1.13 -3.93 -0.87
N ALA A 47 -1.49 -5.20 -1.05
CA ALA A 47 -0.88 -6.30 -0.32
C ALA A 47 0.61 -6.46 -0.66
N GLU A 48 0.95 -6.38 -1.94
CA GLU A 48 2.34 -6.47 -2.42
C GLU A 48 3.16 -5.27 -1.93
N ALA A 49 2.65 -4.04 -2.10
CA ALA A 49 3.33 -2.83 -1.62
C ALA A 49 3.55 -2.87 -0.10
N THR A 50 2.57 -3.38 0.66
CA THR A 50 2.70 -3.56 2.12
C THR A 50 3.82 -4.55 2.45
N ALA A 51 3.86 -5.71 1.78
CA ALA A 51 4.89 -6.72 2.00
C ALA A 51 6.30 -6.18 1.67
N GLN A 52 6.43 -5.43 0.56
CA GLN A 52 7.70 -4.82 0.17
C GLN A 52 8.16 -3.76 1.19
N LEU A 53 7.27 -2.86 1.62
CA LEU A 53 7.61 -1.82 2.59
C LEU A 53 7.99 -2.39 3.96
N MET A 54 7.33 -3.48 4.38
CA MET A 54 7.57 -4.17 5.65
C MET A 54 8.71 -5.20 5.59
N SER A 55 9.27 -5.48 4.41
CA SER A 55 10.33 -6.48 4.26
C SER A 55 11.56 -6.13 5.11
N GLY A 56 11.99 -7.07 5.95
CA GLY A 56 13.11 -6.88 6.88
C GLY A 56 12.84 -5.91 8.03
N ARG A 57 11.58 -5.50 8.27
CA ARG A 57 11.20 -4.56 9.33
C ARG A 57 10.47 -5.24 10.48
N ASP A 58 10.76 -4.80 11.70
CA ASP A 58 10.06 -5.26 12.89
C ASP A 58 8.61 -4.74 12.91
N PRO A 59 7.60 -5.64 12.91
CA PRO A 59 6.19 -5.26 12.99
C PRO A 59 5.78 -4.70 14.37
N GLN A 60 6.60 -4.75 15.40
CA GLN A 60 6.31 -4.01 16.64
C GLN A 60 6.63 -2.51 16.50
N VAL A 61 7.57 -2.15 15.62
CA VAL A 61 8.02 -0.77 15.40
C VAL A 61 7.35 -0.12 14.20
N TRP A 62 7.18 -0.87 13.11
CA TRP A 62 6.72 -0.33 11.83
C TRP A 62 5.33 -0.81 11.46
N SER A 63 4.59 0.00 10.73
CA SER A 63 3.32 -0.36 10.11
C SER A 63 3.17 0.37 8.78
N VAL A 64 2.13 0.03 8.04
CA VAL A 64 1.76 0.67 6.78
C VAL A 64 0.42 1.35 6.95
N ARG A 65 0.34 2.60 6.47
CA ARG A 65 -0.92 3.34 6.34
C ARG A 65 -1.32 3.38 4.88
N VAL A 66 -2.57 3.04 4.60
CA VAL A 66 -3.18 3.16 3.27
C VAL A 66 -4.06 4.41 3.26
N MET A 67 -3.88 5.26 2.26
CA MET A 67 -4.69 6.47 2.06
C MET A 67 -5.26 6.46 0.65
N GLU A 68 -6.56 6.59 0.55
CA GLU A 68 -7.23 6.78 -0.74
C GLU A 68 -7.02 8.22 -1.23
N MET A 69 -6.88 8.40 -2.54
CA MET A 69 -7.02 9.74 -3.11
C MET A 69 -8.50 10.09 -3.11
N ALA A 70 -8.87 11.13 -2.36
CA ALA A 70 -10.18 11.74 -2.52
C ALA A 70 -10.29 12.26 -3.96
N SER A 71 -11.31 11.79 -4.68
CA SER A 71 -11.70 12.25 -6.02
C SER A 71 -12.29 13.65 -5.98
#